data_AF-A0A1I8B588-F1
#
_entry.id   AF-A0A1I8B588-F1
#
_cell.length_a   1.000
_cell.length_b   1.000
_cell.length_c   1.000
_cell.angle_alpha   90.00
_cell.angle_beta   90.00
_cell.angle_gamma   90.00
#
_symmetry.space_group_name_H-M   'P 1'
#
loop_
_entity.id
_entity.type
_entity.pdbx_description
1 polymer ?
#
loop_
_entity_poly.entity_id
_entity_poly.type
_entity_poly.pdbx_seq_one_letter_code
_entity_poly.pdbx_strand_id
1 'polypeptide(L)'
;MLLNLFRLYDLVIKHIKTSKDCSKMVRKIIFGGIRWPLVLSERAENIEKGKEEGIYYFTKYQISNMHNPKVRFSIYNWHYTNEDGTVR
;
A
#
# COMPACT_ATOMS: atom_id res chain seq x y z
N MET A 1 18.06 -8.61 -1.86
CA MET A 1 16.81 -8.60 -2.66
C MET A 1 15.73 -7.61 -2.14
N LEU A 2 15.87 -7.05 -0.93
CA LEU A 2 14.93 -6.06 -0.36
C LEU A 2 14.91 -4.69 -1.09
N LEU A 3 16.05 -4.24 -1.62
CA LEU A 3 16.18 -2.94 -2.33
C LEU A 3 15.30 -2.81 -3.58
N ASN A 4 15.05 -3.91 -4.30
CA ASN A 4 14.22 -3.90 -5.51
C ASN A 4 12.73 -3.78 -5.20
N LEU A 5 12.30 -4.27 -4.04
CA LEU A 5 10.90 -4.19 -3.62
C LEU A 5 10.49 -2.76 -3.27
N PHE A 6 11.36 -2.00 -2.58
CA PHE A 6 11.12 -0.57 -2.32
C PHE A 6 10.89 0.21 -3.61
N ARG A 7 11.64 -0.09 -4.67
CA ARG A 7 11.46 0.56 -5.97
C ARG A 7 10.12 0.24 -6.62
N LEU A 8 9.63 -0.99 -6.51
CA LEU A 8 8.34 -1.38 -7.11
C LEU A 8 7.18 -0.61 -6.44
N TYR A 9 7.20 -0.53 -5.12
CA TYR A 9 6.22 0.21 -4.35
C TYR A 9 6.18 1.69 -4.76
N ASP A 10 7.33 2.35 -4.77
CA ASP A 10 7.41 3.77 -5.14
C ASP A 10 6.92 4.02 -6.57
N LEU A 11 7.23 3.11 -7.49
CA LEU A 11 6.74 3.17 -8.87
C LEU A 11 5.22 3.07 -8.95
N VAL A 12 4.60 2.14 -8.21
CA VAL A 12 3.14 1.99 -8.17
C VAL A 12 2.48 3.24 -7.58
N ILE A 13 3.00 3.76 -6.46
CA ILE A 13 2.48 4.98 -5.81
C ILE A 13 2.62 6.18 -6.75
N LYS A 14 3.78 6.34 -7.39
CA LYS A 14 4.02 7.41 -8.36
C LYS A 14 3.03 7.31 -9.52
N HIS A 15 2.87 6.11 -10.09
CA HIS A 15 1.94 5.88 -11.18
C HIS A 15 0.49 6.23 -10.81
N ILE A 16 0.01 5.79 -9.64
CA ILE A 16 -1.33 6.13 -9.12
C ILE A 16 -1.52 7.64 -8.99
N LYS A 17 -0.52 8.35 -8.46
CA LYS A 17 -0.60 9.79 -8.23
C LYS A 17 -0.58 10.60 -9.51
N THR A 18 0.26 10.24 -10.47
CA THR A 18 0.57 11.08 -11.63
C THR A 18 -0.15 10.64 -12.91
N SER A 19 -0.83 9.50 -12.93
CA SER A 19 -1.59 9.10 -14.12
C SER A 19 -2.73 10.09 -14.39
N LYS A 20 -2.85 10.54 -15.63
CA LYS A 20 -3.94 11.43 -16.08
C LYS A 20 -5.21 10.65 -16.41
N ASP A 21 -5.05 9.42 -16.88
CA ASP A 21 -6.14 8.50 -17.16
C ASP A 21 -6.08 7.32 -16.19
N CYS A 22 -7.10 7.25 -15.34
CA CYS A 22 -7.25 6.18 -14.35
C CYS A 22 -8.34 5.17 -14.74
N SER A 23 -8.96 5.30 -15.92
CA SER A 23 -10.12 4.49 -16.34
C SER A 23 -9.81 2.98 -16.38
N LYS A 24 -8.56 2.62 -16.69
CA LYS A 24 -8.08 1.24 -16.78
C LYS A 24 -7.35 0.75 -15.53
N MET A 25 -7.22 1.59 -14.50
CA MET A 25 -6.46 1.23 -13.30
C MET A 25 -7.34 0.49 -12.29
N VAL A 26 -6.80 -0.59 -11.72
CA VAL A 26 -7.47 -1.34 -10.66
C VAL A 26 -7.44 -0.51 -9.36
N ARG A 27 -8.61 -0.31 -8.75
CA ARG A 27 -8.75 0.51 -7.54
C ARG A 27 -8.28 -0.17 -6.26
N LYS A 28 -8.25 -1.50 -6.22
CA LYS A 28 -7.81 -2.31 -5.08
C LYS A 28 -6.49 -3.00 -5.41
N ILE A 29 -5.42 -2.62 -4.71
CA ILE A 29 -4.08 -3.18 -4.90
C ILE A 29 -3.67 -3.86 -3.60
N ILE A 30 -3.20 -5.10 -3.69
CA ILE A 30 -2.85 -5.92 -2.53
C ILE A 30 -1.37 -6.31 -2.66
N PHE A 31 -0.60 -6.06 -1.61
CA PHE A 31 0.79 -6.47 -1.48
C PHE A 31 0.97 -7.35 -0.25
N GLY A 32 1.46 -8.58 -0.47
CA GLY A 32 1.59 -9.59 0.57
C GLY A 32 2.99 -10.01 0.91
N GLY A 33 3.15 -10.47 2.14
CA GLY A 33 4.33 -11.18 2.60
C GLY A 33 5.53 -10.30 2.91
N ILE A 34 5.40 -8.97 2.84
CA ILE A 34 6.49 -8.03 3.16
C ILE A 34 5.89 -6.79 3.82
N ARG A 35 6.46 -6.40 4.97
CA ARG A 35 6.10 -5.14 5.64
C ARG A 35 6.59 -3.98 4.79
N TRP A 36 5.65 -3.18 4.30
CA TRP A 36 5.96 -1.98 3.53
C TRP A 36 6.30 -0.83 4.48
N PRO A 37 7.55 -0.29 4.45
CA PRO A 37 7.87 0.96 5.09
C PRO A 37 7.39 2.08 4.16
N LEU A 38 6.07 2.29 4.12
CA LEU A 38 5.51 3.45 3.46
C LEU A 38 5.89 4.68 4.29
N VAL A 39 6.84 5.47 3.76
CA VAL A 39 6.86 6.90 4.07
C VAL A 39 5.66 7.48 3.32
N LEU A 40 4.52 7.51 4.00
CA LEU A 40 3.31 8.11 3.46
C LEU A 40 3.61 9.58 3.14
N SER A 41 3.56 9.95 1.87
CA SER A 41 3.46 11.36 1.50
C SER A 41 2.17 11.95 2.10
N GLU A 42 2.10 13.27 2.23
CA GLU A 42 0.92 14.01 2.72
C GLU A 42 -0.44 13.60 2.12
N ARG A 43 -0.47 12.98 0.93
CA ARG A 43 -1.70 12.56 0.24
C ARG A 43 -2.11 11.10 0.43
N ALA A 44 -1.42 10.36 1.29
CA ALA A 44 -1.75 8.99 1.61
C ALA A 44 -2.29 8.91 3.03
N GLU A 45 -3.59 8.62 3.16
CA GLU A 45 -4.25 8.48 4.45
C GLU A 45 -4.15 7.03 4.92
N ASN A 46 -3.74 6.83 6.17
CA ASN A 46 -3.88 5.55 6.83
C ASN A 46 -5.34 5.39 7.26
N ILE A 47 -6.09 4.53 6.58
CA ILE A 47 -7.52 4.39 6.87
C ILE A 47 -7.74 3.33 7.95
N GLU A 48 -6.90 2.29 7.95
CA GLU A 48 -7.15 1.12 8.77
C GLU A 48 -5.85 0.36 9.04
N LYS A 49 -5.72 -0.11 10.28
CA LYS A 49 -4.74 -1.11 10.69
C LYS A 49 -5.48 -2.16 11.48
N GLY A 50 -5.19 -3.42 11.20
CA GLY A 50 -5.87 -4.52 11.86
C GLY A 50 -5.03 -5.77 11.88
N LYS A 51 -5.58 -6.75 12.60
CA LYS A 51 -5.01 -8.08 12.76
C LYS A 51 -6.06 -9.09 12.32
N GLU A 52 -5.72 -9.94 11.36
CA GLU A 52 -6.58 -11.00 10.83
C GLU A 52 -5.99 -12.36 11.27
N GLU A 53 -6.84 -13.25 11.77
CA GLU A 53 -6.47 -14.62 12.21
C GLU A 53 -5.26 -14.74 13.17
N GLY A 54 -4.98 -13.72 13.99
CA GLY A 54 -3.97 -13.82 15.06
C GLY A 54 -2.50 -13.75 14.63
N ILE A 55 -2.19 -13.87 13.34
CA ILE A 55 -0.81 -13.82 12.80
C ILE A 55 -0.63 -12.86 11.62
N TYR A 56 -1.73 -12.42 11.00
CA TYR A 56 -1.68 -11.49 9.88
C TYR A 56 -1.91 -10.07 10.36
N TYR A 57 -0.98 -9.19 10.03
CA TYR A 57 -1.16 -7.77 10.22
C TYR A 57 -1.42 -7.13 8.88
N PHE A 58 -2.45 -6.29 8.82
CA PHE A 58 -2.72 -5.51 7.62
C PHE A 58 -2.69 -4.02 7.90
N THR A 59 -2.33 -3.28 6.87
CA THR A 59 -2.50 -1.83 6.82
C THR A 59 -3.15 -1.45 5.51
N LYS A 60 -4.23 -0.68 5.61
CA LYS A 60 -4.96 -0.14 4.47
C LYS A 60 -4.67 1.35 4.33
N TYR A 61 -4.32 1.73 3.12
CA TYR A 61 -4.06 3.11 2.76
C TYR A 61 -5.05 3.58 1.69
N GLN A 62 -5.43 4.85 1.73
CA GLN A 62 -6.06 5.53 0.61
C GLN A 62 -5.08 6.45 -0.06
N ILE A 63 -5.09 6.44 -1.39
CA ILE A 63 -4.32 7.36 -2.20
C ILE A 63 -5.25 8.03 -3.18
N SER A 64 -5.24 9.36 -3.18
CA SER A 64 -5.92 10.17 -4.17
C SER A 64 -5.01 10.43 -5.38
N ASN A 65 -5.59 10.43 -6.57
CA ASN A 65 -4.89 10.86 -7.76
C ASN A 65 -4.74 12.40 -7.77
N MET A 66 -3.59 12.90 -8.22
CA MET A 66 -3.29 14.34 -8.20
C MET A 66 -4.12 15.14 -9.22
N HIS A 67 -4.46 14.54 -10.35
CA HIS A 67 -5.22 15.18 -11.42
C HIS A 67 -6.74 15.01 -11.24
N ASN A 68 -7.18 13.98 -10.52
CA ASN A 68 -8.58 13.73 -10.20
C ASN A 68 -8.76 13.22 -8.75
N PRO A 69 -8.88 14.11 -7.75
CA PRO A 69 -9.00 13.73 -6.35
C PRO A 69 -10.25 12.90 -5.99
N LYS A 70 -11.27 12.88 -6.86
CA LYS A 70 -12.44 12.01 -6.70
C LYS A 70 -12.10 10.54 -6.95
N VAL A 71 -11.04 10.27 -7.71
CA VAL A 71 -10.52 8.91 -7.91
C VAL A 71 -9.60 8.57 -6.74
N ARG A 72 -10.00 7.54 -5.99
CA ARG A 72 -9.26 7.03 -4.84
C ARG A 72 -8.91 5.56 -5.04
N PHE A 73 -7.70 5.20 -4.62
CA PHE A 73 -7.17 3.86 -4.67
C PHE A 73 -6.98 3.33 -3.25
N SER A 74 -7.35 2.07 -3.04
CA SER A 74 -7.14 1.36 -1.78
C SER A 74 -5.95 0.42 -1.93
N ILE A 75 -4.96 0.62 -1.08
CA ILE A 75 -3.78 -0.21 -1.02
C ILE A 75 -3.82 -1.01 0.28
N TYR A 76 -3.76 -2.33 0.15
CA TYR A 76 -3.71 -3.26 1.26
C TYR A 76 -2.31 -3.85 1.33
N ASN A 77 -1.62 -3.61 2.44
CA ASN A 77 -0.42 -4.34 2.78
C ASN A 77 -0.78 -5.39 3.83
N TRP A 78 -0.37 -6.63 3.62
CA TRP A 78 -0.44 -7.68 4.63
C TRP A 78 0.95 -8.27 4.84
N HIS A 79 1.31 -8.48 6.10
CA HIS A 79 2.56 -9.11 6.49
C HIS A 79 2.36 -10.06 7.67
N TYR A 80 3.24 -11.05 7.73
CA TYR A 80 3.30 -11.99 8.84
C TYR A 80 4.20 -11.41 9.93
N THR A 81 3.80 -11.58 11.17
CA THR A 81 4.73 -11.53 12.30
C THR A 81 4.89 -12.95 12.85
N ASN A 82 6.13 -13.33 13.09
CA ASN A 82 6.50 -14.48 13.90
C ASN A 82 6.02 -14.26 15.35
N GLU A 83 6.00 -15.35 16.13
CA GLU A 83 5.59 -15.32 17.55
C GLU A 83 6.45 -14.40 18.42
N ASP A 84 7.70 -14.13 18.01
CA ASP A 84 8.63 -13.19 18.64
C ASP A 84 8.43 -11.73 18.21
N GLY A 85 7.41 -11.45 17.38
CA GLY A 85 7.11 -10.13 16.82
C GLY A 85 7.99 -9.71 15.63
N THR A 86 8.92 -10.57 15.18
CA THR A 86 9.72 -10.30 13.97
C THR A 86 8.92 -10.58 12.70
N VAL A 87 9.25 -9.92 11.59
CA VAL A 87 8.51 -10.04 10.33
C VAL A 87 9.27 -10.94 9.38
N ARG A 88 8.56 -11.82 8.68
CA ARG A 88 9.11 -12.66 7.61
C ARG A 88 9.03 -11.97 6.25
#